data_AF-A0A529NQA3-F1
#
_entry.id   AF-A0A529NQA3-F1
#
_cell.length_a   1.000
_cell.length_b   1.000
_cell.length_c   1.000
_cell.angle_alpha   90.00
_cell.angle_beta   90.00
_cell.angle_gamma   90.00
#
_symmetry.space_group_name_H-M   'P 1'
#
loop_
_entity.id
_entity.type
_entity.pdbx_description
1 polymer ?
#
loop_
_entity_poly.entity_id
_entity_poly.type
_entity_poly.pdbx_seq_one_letter_code
_entity_poly.pdbx_strand_id
1 'polypeptide(L)'
;MSEIAHITAAIFKRAGKAKRFIVAIAGPPGAGKSTLSGRLHDLLPEGASEVVPMDGFHFDDIVLNRRGLRWRKGAPETFDFGGFETLLKR
;
A
#
# COMPACT_ATOMS: atom_id res chain seq x y z
N MET A 1 16.38 -10.95 17.13
CA MET A 1 14.98 -10.68 16.73
C MET A 1 15.01 -10.36 15.24
N SER A 2 14.17 -10.97 14.40
CA SER A 2 14.19 -10.68 12.96
C SER A 2 13.77 -9.23 12.70
N GLU A 3 14.28 -8.60 11.65
CA GLU A 3 13.94 -7.23 11.25
C GLU A 3 12.41 -7.04 11.15
N ILE A 4 11.72 -8.03 10.59
CA ILE A 4 10.26 -7.99 10.47
C ILE A 4 9.55 -8.00 11.81
N ALA A 5 10.01 -8.79 12.80
CA ALA A 5 9.43 -8.79 14.14
C ALA A 5 9.58 -7.42 14.82
N HIS A 6 10.68 -6.72 14.57
CA HIS A 6 10.88 -5.35 15.06
C HIS A 6 9.86 -4.38 14.44
N ILE A 7 9.63 -4.47 13.12
CA ILE A 7 8.64 -3.65 12.43
C ILE A 7 7.22 -3.96 12.94
N THR A 8 6.85 -5.23 13.08
CA THR A 8 5.53 -5.63 13.61
C THR A 8 5.30 -5.06 15.01
N ALA A 9 6.29 -5.17 15.90
CA ALA A 9 6.19 -4.60 17.24
C ALA A 9 6.04 -3.07 17.22
N ALA A 10 6.76 -2.39 16.31
CA ALA A 10 6.64 -0.94 16.14
C ALA A 10 5.24 -0.53 15.63
N ILE A 11 4.66 -1.28 14.68
CA ILE A 11 3.30 -1.05 14.18
C ILE A 11 2.30 -1.19 15.34
N PHE A 12 2.35 -2.29 16.09
CA PHE A 12 1.49 -2.50 17.24
C PHE A 12 1.56 -1.37 18.28
N LYS A 13 2.79 -1.00 18.66
CA LYS A 13 3.02 0.06 19.65
C LYS A 13 2.45 1.41 19.18
N ARG A 14 2.61 1.74 17.89
CA ARG A 14 2.13 3.01 17.32
C ARG A 14 0.62 3.02 17.08
N ALA A 15 0.04 1.88 16.68
CA ALA A 15 -1.40 1.73 16.52
C ALA A 15 -2.13 1.93 17.86
N GLY A 16 -1.59 1.39 18.96
CA GLY A 16 -2.14 1.60 20.30
C GLY A 16 -3.61 1.20 20.40
N LYS A 17 -4.49 2.16 20.69
CA LYS A 17 -5.95 1.97 20.78
C LYS A 17 -6.71 2.54 19.57
N ALA A 18 -6.01 2.90 18.49
CA ALA A 18 -6.65 3.46 17.31
C ALA A 18 -7.61 2.44 16.69
N LYS A 19 -8.82 2.89 16.32
CA LYS A 19 -9.78 2.04 15.59
C LYS A 19 -9.27 1.64 14.20
N ARG A 20 -8.43 2.50 13.60
CA ARG A 20 -7.77 2.27 12.32
C ARG A 20 -6.38 2.88 12.35
N PHE A 21 -5.39 2.14 11.87
CA PHE A 21 -4.02 2.58 11.74
C PHE A 21 -3.52 2.22 10.33
N ILE A 22 -3.00 3.20 9.59
CA ILE A 22 -2.55 3.02 8.21
C ILE A 22 -1.04 3.01 8.18
N VAL A 23 -0.46 1.99 7.55
CA VAL A 23 0.97 1.86 7.32
C VAL A 23 1.23 1.91 5.82
N ALA A 24 2.00 2.91 5.37
CA ALA A 24 2.43 3.02 3.99
C ALA A 24 3.80 2.35 3.82
N ILE A 25 3.91 1.47 2.82
CA ILE A 25 5.18 0.82 2.44
C ILE A 25 5.57 1.32 1.05
N ALA A 26 6.60 2.16 0.99
CA ALA A 26 7.11 2.75 -0.23
C ALA A 26 8.50 2.23 -0.58
N GLY A 27 8.89 2.33 -1.85
CA GLY A 27 10.16 1.84 -2.36
C GLY A 27 10.11 1.51 -3.85
N PRO A 28 11.26 1.38 -4.52
CA PRO A 28 11.32 1.18 -5.97
C PRO A 28 10.70 -0.15 -6.41
N PRO A 29 10.39 -0.33 -7.71
CA PRO A 29 10.01 -1.62 -8.27
C PRO A 29 11.03 -2.70 -7.93
N GLY A 30 10.57 -3.92 -7.63
CA GLY A 30 11.46 -5.04 -7.26
C GLY A 30 12.03 -5.01 -5.84
N ALA A 31 11.81 -3.96 -5.04
CA ALA A 31 12.33 -3.84 -3.67
C ALA A 31 11.69 -4.80 -2.62
N GLY A 32 10.80 -5.71 -3.03
CA GLY A 32 10.17 -6.66 -2.12
C GLY A 32 9.03 -6.11 -1.25
N LYS A 33 8.44 -4.95 -1.60
CA LYS A 33 7.34 -4.33 -0.84
C LYS A 33 6.16 -5.27 -0.59
N SER A 34 5.68 -5.95 -1.64
CA SER A 34 4.57 -6.90 -1.54
C SER A 34 4.92 -8.09 -0.63
N THR A 35 6.17 -8.55 -0.67
CA THR A 35 6.68 -9.58 0.22
C THR A 35 6.69 -9.11 1.67
N LEU A 36 7.14 -7.87 1.92
CA LEU A 36 7.15 -7.29 3.26
C LEU A 36 5.72 -7.09 3.80
N SER A 37 4.81 -6.51 3.02
CA SER A 37 3.41 -6.31 3.44
C SER A 37 2.72 -7.63 3.74
N GLY A 38 2.91 -8.66 2.90
CA GLY A 38 2.32 -9.98 3.12
C GLY A 38 2.83 -10.61 4.40
N ARG A 39 4.15 -10.64 4.61
CA ARG A 39 4.71 -11.20 5.85
C ARG A 39 4.31 -10.41 7.10
N LEU A 40 4.16 -9.09 7.01
CA LEU A 40 3.66 -8.27 8.12
C LEU A 40 2.21 -8.63 8.44
N HIS A 41 1.36 -8.77 7.41
CA HIS A 41 -0.03 -9.20 7.55
C HIS A 41 -0.13 -10.59 8.21
N ASP A 42 0.67 -11.56 7.76
CA ASP A 42 0.69 -12.92 8.33
C ASP A 42 1.12 -12.98 9.80
N LEU A 43 1.93 -12.02 10.25
CA LEU A 43 2.40 -11.92 11.65
C LEU A 43 1.44 -11.14 12.55
N LEU A 44 0.48 -10.43 11.98
CA LEU A 44 -0.57 -9.75 12.74
C LEU A 44 -1.70 -10.73 13.05
N PRO A 45 -2.44 -10.53 14.16
CA PRO A 45 -3.58 -11.37 14.50
C PRO A 45 -4.59 -11.41 13.35
N GLU A 46 -5.21 -12.58 13.19
CA GLU A 46 -6.23 -12.78 12.17
C GLU A 46 -7.32 -11.70 12.25
N GLY A 47 -7.66 -11.10 11.10
CA GLY A 47 -8.64 -10.02 11.01
C GLY A 47 -8.17 -8.65 11.52
N ALA A 48 -6.95 -8.51 12.04
CA ALA A 48 -6.43 -7.23 12.56
C ALA A 48 -5.83 -6.32 11.48
N SER A 49 -5.58 -6.82 10.28
CA SER A 49 -4.98 -6.05 9.19
C SER A 49 -5.47 -6.49 7.81
N GLU A 50 -5.31 -5.63 6.82
CA GLU A 50 -5.60 -5.88 5.42
C GLU A 50 -4.53 -5.21 4.54
N VAL A 51 -4.17 -5.81 3.42
CA VAL A 51 -3.18 -5.25 2.49
C VAL A 51 -3.89 -4.60 1.32
N VAL A 52 -3.69 -3.29 1.15
CA VAL A 52 -4.27 -2.52 0.04
C VAL A 52 -3.16 -2.12 -0.95
N PRO A 53 -3.05 -2.77 -2.12
CA PRO A 53 -2.07 -2.41 -3.13
C PRO A 53 -2.42 -1.08 -3.79
N MET A 54 -1.44 -0.17 -3.89
CA MET A 54 -1.61 1.09 -4.64
C MET A 54 -1.80 0.85 -6.15
N ASP A 55 -1.36 -0.30 -6.67
CA ASP A 55 -1.45 -0.62 -8.10
C ASP A 55 -2.90 -0.69 -8.61
N GLY A 56 -3.86 -0.99 -7.72
CA GLY A 56 -5.30 -0.95 -8.03
C GLY A 56 -5.86 0.45 -8.29
N PHE A 57 -5.06 1.50 -8.05
CA PHE A 57 -5.42 2.89 -8.31
C PHE A 57 -4.79 3.45 -9.58
N HIS A 58 -4.14 2.63 -10.42
CA HIS A 58 -3.78 3.09 -11.75
C HIS A 58 -5.03 3.37 -12.57
N PHE A 59 -4.97 4.39 -13.42
CA PHE A 59 -5.95 4.50 -14.50
C PHE A 59 -5.81 3.30 -15.45
N ASP A 60 -6.95 2.86 -16.00
CA ASP A 60 -6.98 1.82 -17.02
C ASP A 60 -6.10 2.16 -18.21
N ASP A 61 -5.57 1.12 -18.86
CA ASP A 61 -4.73 1.27 -20.04
C ASP A 61 -5.44 2.08 -21.15
N ILE A 62 -6.77 1.97 -21.29
CA ILE A 62 -7.57 2.76 -22.23
C ILE A 62 -7.48 4.27 -21.91
N VAL A 63 -7.60 4.63 -20.63
CA VAL A 63 -7.50 6.02 -20.18
C VAL A 63 -6.08 6.55 -20.37
N LEU A 64 -5.07 5.76 -20.01
CA LEU A 64 -3.67 6.15 -20.17
C LEU A 64 -3.27 6.29 -21.65
N ASN A 65 -3.76 5.44 -22.54
CA ASN A 65 -3.55 5.55 -23.98
C ASN A 65 -4.16 6.85 -24.52
N ARG A 66 -5.41 7.17 -24.16
CA ARG A 66 -6.06 8.43 -24.56
C ARG A 66 -5.32 9.67 -24.06
N ARG A 67 -4.67 9.58 -22.89
CA ARG A 67 -3.85 10.66 -22.31
C ARG A 67 -2.41 10.69 -22.84
N GLY A 68 -1.99 9.74 -23.67
CA GLY A 68 -0.60 9.63 -24.11
C GLY A 68 0.39 9.29 -22.99
N LEU A 69 -0.08 8.73 -21.88
CA LEU A 69 0.70 8.46 -20.66
C LEU A 69 1.01 6.97 -20.45
N ARG A 70 0.58 6.08 -21.36
CA ARG A 70 0.75 4.62 -21.19
C ARG A 70 2.20 4.18 -21.00
N TRP A 71 3.13 4.86 -21.65
CA TRP A 71 4.58 4.61 -21.55
C TRP A 71 5.19 5.07 -20.22
N ARG A 72 4.47 5.91 -19.46
CA ARG A 72 4.87 6.40 -18.13
C ARG A 72 4.12 5.70 -16.99
N LYS A 73 3.48 4.55 -17.23
CA LYS A 73 2.73 3.83 -16.20
C LYS A 73 3.60 3.59 -14.96
N GLY A 74 3.11 4.00 -13.80
CA GLY A 74 3.86 4.05 -12.54
C GLY A 74 4.35 5.44 -12.14
N ALA A 75 4.27 6.45 -13.01
CA ALA A 75 4.47 7.85 -12.65
C ALA A 75 3.24 8.40 -11.91
N PRO A 76 3.39 9.43 -11.05
CA PRO A 76 2.30 9.97 -10.24
C PRO A 76 1.02 10.28 -11.04
N GLU A 77 1.13 10.93 -12.19
CA GLU A 77 0.00 11.31 -13.04
C GLU A 77 -0.78 10.14 -13.67
N THR A 78 -0.30 8.90 -13.50
CA THR A 78 -0.94 7.68 -13.99
C THR A 78 -1.87 7.01 -12.98
N PHE A 79 -2.00 7.58 -11.78
CA PHE A 79 -2.86 7.10 -10.70
C PHE A 79 -4.08 7.99 -10.47
N ASP A 80 -5.18 7.38 -10.05
CA ASP A 80 -6.34 8.03 -9.47
C ASP A 80 -6.10 8.34 -7.98
N PHE A 81 -5.52 9.51 -7.71
CA PHE A 81 -5.34 9.99 -6.34
C PHE A 81 -6.65 10.28 -5.62
N GLY A 82 -7.70 10.69 -6.34
CA GLY A 82 -9.00 11.00 -5.74
C GLY A 82 -9.70 9.74 -5.23
N GLY A 83 -9.68 8.68 -6.04
CA GLY A 83 -10.16 7.35 -5.65
C GLY A 83 -9.38 6.80 -4.45
N PHE A 84 -8.05 6.93 -4.46
CA PHE A 84 -7.20 6.49 -3.35
C PHE A 84 -7.49 7.25 -2.06
N GLU A 85 -7.53 8.59 -2.11
CA GLU A 85 -7.85 9.42 -0.96
C GLU A 85 -9.25 9.09 -0.40
N THR A 86 -10.23 8.89 -1.28
CA THR A 86 -11.59 8.49 -0.89
C THR A 86 -11.58 7.16 -0.13
N LEU A 87 -10.81 6.15 -0.57
CA LEU A 87 -10.68 4.89 0.16
C LEU A 87 -10.04 5.09 1.55
N LEU A 88 -9.00 5.91 1.65
CA LEU A 88 -8.31 6.15 2.92
C LEU A 88 -9.16 6.90 3.95
N LYS A 89 -10.13 7.70 3.49
CA LYS A 89 -11.03 8.48 4.37
C LYS A 89 -12.28 7.73 4.84
N ARG A 90 -12.63 6.60 4.22
CA ARG A 90 -13.78 5.74 4.62
C ARG A 90 -13.46 4.95 5.88
#